data_AF-A0A497M1R5-F1
#
_entry.id   AF-A0A497M1R5-F1
#
_cell.length_a   1.000
_cell.length_b   1.000
_cell.length_c   1.000
_cell.angle_alpha   90.00
_cell.angle_beta   90.00
_cell.angle_gamma   90.00
#
_symmetry.space_group_name_H-M   'P 1'
#
loop_
_entity.id
_entity.type
_entity.pdbx_description
1 polymer ?
#
loop_
_entity_poly.entity_id
_entity_poly.type
_entity_poly.pdbx_seq_one_letter_code
_entity_poly.pdbx_strand_id
1 'polypeptide(L)'
;MQTRIQRAHKDENKINKIVDSVLRQIFGEQATSLIYEYLENNYSLKRNEIAEKIDLFAKGLEEFLKSGAYTVEKEILENLYSNYGLLRRLELERMQRQYDFVGQIKLLTRKM
;
A
#
# COMPACT_ATOMS: atom_id res chain seq x y z
N MET A 1 -14.34 23.85 -2.65
CA MET A 1 -13.43 23.40 -1.55
C MET A 1 -13.79 21.97 -1.18
N GLN A 2 -12.87 21.02 -1.30
CA GLN A 2 -13.07 19.68 -0.73
C GLN A 2 -12.78 19.72 0.77
N THR A 3 -13.62 19.10 1.59
CA THR A 3 -13.42 19.01 3.04
C THR A 3 -12.26 18.07 3.36
N ARG A 4 -11.62 18.23 4.52
CA ARG A 4 -10.46 17.40 4.93
C ARG A 4 -10.74 15.89 4.91
N ILE A 5 -11.96 15.50 5.24
CA ILE A 5 -12.42 14.10 5.23
C ILE A 5 -12.48 13.56 3.78
N GLN A 6 -12.92 14.38 2.82
CA GLN A 6 -12.98 13.98 1.40
C GLN A 6 -11.59 13.78 0.79
N ARG A 7 -10.57 14.52 1.26
CA ARG A 7 -9.18 14.34 0.82
C ARG A 7 -8.55 13.04 1.33
N ALA A 8 -8.74 12.72 2.62
CA ALA A 8 -8.22 11.49 3.21
C ALA A 8 -8.79 10.22 2.54
N HIS A 9 -10.11 10.16 2.36
CA HIS A 9 -10.74 9.06 1.62
C HIS A 9 -10.26 8.96 0.17
N LYS A 10 -9.91 10.09 -0.47
CA LYS A 10 -9.35 10.08 -1.82
C LYS A 10 -7.93 9.49 -1.85
N ASP A 11 -7.11 9.81 -0.85
CA ASP A 11 -5.74 9.30 -0.74
C ASP A 11 -5.72 7.79 -0.40
N GLU A 12 -6.56 7.34 0.54
CA GLU A 12 -6.73 5.90 0.85
C GLU A 12 -7.20 5.11 -0.38
N ASN A 13 -8.22 5.61 -1.09
CA ASN A 13 -8.69 4.99 -2.32
C ASN A 13 -7.60 4.92 -3.40
N LYS A 14 -6.72 5.92 -3.47
CA LYS A 14 -5.59 5.92 -4.42
C LYS A 14 -4.57 4.85 -4.04
N ILE A 15 -4.22 4.74 -2.77
CA ILE A 15 -3.30 3.71 -2.26
C ILE A 15 -3.85 2.31 -2.54
N ASN A 16 -5.11 2.05 -2.19
CA ASN A 16 -5.77 0.76 -2.43
C ASN A 16 -5.74 0.35 -3.92
N LYS A 17 -5.93 1.32 -4.83
CA LYS A 17 -5.84 1.08 -6.27
C LYS A 17 -4.43 0.75 -6.74
N ILE A 18 -3.43 1.46 -6.21
CA ILE A 18 -2.02 1.21 -6.56
C ILE A 18 -1.58 -0.17 -6.07
N VAL A 19 -1.93 -0.54 -4.83
CA VAL A 19 -1.63 -1.88 -4.29
C VAL A 19 -2.21 -2.97 -5.19
N ASP A 20 -3.49 -2.86 -5.57
CA ASP A 20 -4.12 -3.84 -6.46
C ASP A 20 -3.45 -3.89 -7.84
N SER A 21 -3.11 -2.73 -8.41
CA SER A 21 -2.41 -2.68 -9.70
C SER A 21 -1.06 -3.39 -9.63
N VAL A 22 -0.29 -3.18 -8.56
CA VAL A 22 1.02 -3.80 -8.38
C VAL A 22 0.90 -5.32 -8.20
N LEU A 23 -0.05 -5.78 -7.37
CA LEU A 23 -0.28 -7.22 -7.20
C LEU A 23 -0.65 -7.88 -8.53
N ARG A 24 -1.56 -7.28 -9.31
CA ARG A 24 -1.94 -7.79 -10.64
C ARG A 24 -0.80 -7.77 -11.63
N GLN A 25 0.06 -6.77 -11.58
CA GLN A 25 1.23 -6.69 -12.46
C GLN A 25 2.25 -7.79 -12.15
N ILE A 26 2.49 -8.08 -10.87
CA ILE A 26 3.48 -9.07 -10.45
C ILE A 26 2.95 -10.50 -10.61
N PHE A 27 1.71 -10.75 -10.18
CA PHE A 27 1.16 -12.10 -10.03
C PHE A 27 0.06 -12.45 -11.05
N GLY A 28 -0.48 -11.46 -11.76
CA GLY A 28 -1.67 -11.64 -12.60
C GLY A 28 -2.96 -11.75 -11.80
N GLU A 29 -4.09 -11.82 -12.51
CA GLU A 29 -5.45 -11.81 -11.97
C GLU A 29 -5.74 -12.95 -10.98
N GLN A 30 -5.37 -14.18 -11.34
CA GLN A 30 -5.73 -15.37 -10.57
C GLN A 30 -4.95 -15.45 -9.26
N ALA A 31 -3.63 -15.30 -9.30
CA ALA A 31 -2.81 -15.35 -8.09
C ALA A 31 -3.05 -14.14 -7.19
N THR A 32 -3.36 -12.96 -7.75
CA THR A 32 -3.81 -11.82 -6.93
C THR A 32 -5.08 -12.12 -6.16
N SER A 33 -6.03 -12.82 -6.77
CA SER A 33 -7.27 -13.24 -6.10
C SER A 33 -6.99 -14.17 -4.92
N LEU A 34 -6.03 -15.10 -5.05
CA LEU A 34 -5.62 -15.98 -3.95
C LEU A 34 -4.98 -15.22 -2.79
N ILE A 35 -4.19 -14.18 -3.08
CA ILE A 35 -3.63 -13.30 -2.04
C ILE A 35 -4.77 -12.59 -1.30
N TYR A 36 -5.74 -12.04 -2.01
CA TYR A 36 -6.88 -11.37 -1.37
C TYR A 36 -7.74 -12.34 -0.55
N GLU A 37 -8.02 -13.53 -1.06
CA GLU A 37 -8.74 -14.57 -0.33
C GLU A 37 -8.00 -14.95 0.96
N TYR A 38 -6.68 -15.10 0.90
CA TYR A 38 -5.88 -15.37 2.09
C TYR A 38 -5.98 -14.22 3.12
N LEU A 39 -5.84 -12.98 2.68
CA LEU A 39 -5.93 -11.80 3.55
C LEU A 39 -7.33 -11.65 4.16
N GLU A 40 -8.38 -11.90 3.39
CA GLU A 40 -9.75 -11.82 3.88
C GLU A 40 -10.03 -12.92 4.91
N ASN A 41 -9.64 -14.17 4.62
CA ASN A 41 -9.91 -15.32 5.50
C ASN A 41 -9.09 -15.29 6.81
N ASN A 42 -7.85 -14.80 6.78
CA ASN A 42 -6.96 -14.83 7.95
C ASN A 42 -6.92 -13.52 8.74
N TYR A 43 -7.22 -12.39 8.08
CA TYR A 43 -7.08 -11.05 8.67
C TYR A 43 -8.37 -10.21 8.62
N SER A 44 -9.46 -10.72 8.05
CA SER A 44 -10.67 -9.93 7.77
C SER A 44 -10.36 -8.63 7.00
N LEU A 45 -9.34 -8.67 6.15
CA LEU A 45 -8.83 -7.51 5.44
C LEU A 45 -9.36 -7.49 4.01
N LYS A 46 -10.19 -6.49 3.71
CA LYS A 46 -10.71 -6.29 2.35
C LYS A 46 -9.79 -5.40 1.52
N ARG A 47 -9.83 -5.58 0.19
CA ARG A 47 -9.05 -4.80 -0.78
C ARG A 47 -9.19 -3.28 -0.61
N ASN A 48 -10.38 -2.79 -0.26
CA ASN A 48 -10.68 -1.38 -0.08
C ASN A 48 -10.31 -0.83 1.32
N GLU A 49 -9.75 -1.65 2.19
CA GLU A 49 -9.35 -1.28 3.56
C GLU A 49 -7.83 -1.31 3.75
N ILE A 50 -7.06 -1.69 2.72
CA ILE A 50 -5.61 -1.89 2.81
C ILE A 50 -4.87 -0.65 3.33
N ALA A 51 -5.21 0.53 2.80
CA ALA A 51 -4.58 1.78 3.21
C ALA A 51 -4.85 2.11 4.70
N GLU A 52 -6.05 1.79 5.20
CA GLU A 52 -6.44 2.01 6.59
C GLU A 52 -5.77 0.99 7.52
N LYS A 53 -5.73 -0.28 7.09
CA LYS A 53 -5.23 -1.42 7.87
C LYS A 53 -3.88 -1.92 7.33
N ILE A 54 -2.99 -0.99 6.99
CA ILE A 54 -1.74 -1.32 6.29
C ILE A 54 -0.82 -2.26 7.09
N ASP A 55 -0.88 -2.19 8.42
CA ASP A 55 -0.15 -3.12 9.31
C ASP A 55 -0.58 -4.58 9.08
N LEU A 56 -1.89 -4.83 8.93
CA LEU A 56 -2.43 -6.16 8.67
C LEU A 56 -2.10 -6.62 7.25
N PHE A 57 -2.09 -5.71 6.29
CA PHE A 57 -1.67 -6.00 4.93
C PHE A 57 -0.21 -6.46 4.89
N ALA A 58 0.72 -5.68 5.46
CA ALA A 58 2.15 -6.00 5.46
C ALA A 58 2.42 -7.36 6.12
N LYS A 59 1.83 -7.58 7.31
CA LYS A 59 1.95 -8.85 8.01
C LYS A 59 1.40 -10.03 7.21
N GLY A 60 0.18 -9.91 6.69
CA GLY A 60 -0.44 -10.99 5.92
C GLY A 60 0.30 -11.29 4.62
N LEU A 61 0.83 -10.25 3.97
CA LEU A 61 1.66 -10.41 2.77
C LEU A 61 2.98 -11.12 3.07
N GLU A 62 3.65 -10.76 4.17
CA GLU A 62 4.86 -11.44 4.65
C GLU A 62 4.59 -12.90 5.02
N GLU A 63 3.46 -13.20 5.66
CA GLU A 63 3.13 -14.59 6.00
C GLU A 63 2.85 -15.44 4.75
N PHE A 64 2.20 -14.87 3.73
CA PHE A 64 1.85 -15.55 2.48
C PHE A 64 3.05 -15.73 1.54
N LEU A 65 3.85 -14.67 1.33
CA LEU A 65 4.95 -14.65 0.35
C LEU A 65 6.33 -14.89 0.98
N LYS A 66 6.43 -14.91 2.31
CA LYS A 66 7.71 -14.91 3.04
C LYS A 66 8.59 -13.76 2.56
N SER A 67 9.86 -14.04 2.29
CA SER A 67 10.83 -13.07 1.76
C SER A 67 10.39 -12.35 0.47
N GLY A 68 9.44 -12.93 -0.29
CA GLY A 68 8.88 -12.31 -1.49
C GLY A 68 8.08 -11.02 -1.21
N ALA A 69 7.53 -10.88 0.01
CA ALA A 69 6.74 -9.71 0.38
C ALA A 69 7.53 -8.40 0.26
N TYR A 70 8.82 -8.41 0.62
CA TYR A 70 9.69 -7.24 0.51
C TYR A 70 9.76 -6.68 -0.91
N THR A 71 9.80 -7.55 -1.92
CA THR A 71 9.83 -7.11 -3.34
C THR A 71 8.53 -6.42 -3.73
N VAL A 72 7.40 -6.96 -3.27
CA VAL A 72 6.07 -6.39 -3.52
C VAL A 72 5.89 -5.05 -2.81
N GLU A 73 6.26 -4.96 -1.54
CA GLU A 73 6.22 -3.71 -0.76
C GLU A 73 7.04 -2.60 -1.41
N LYS A 74 8.25 -2.93 -1.88
CA LYS A 74 9.11 -1.99 -2.59
C LYS A 74 8.44 -1.50 -3.87
N GLU A 75 7.87 -2.39 -4.67
CA GLU A 75 7.19 -2.02 -5.92
C GLU A 75 5.96 -1.14 -5.67
N ILE A 76 5.21 -1.41 -4.58
CA ILE A 76 4.09 -0.57 -4.14
C ILE A 76 4.58 0.86 -3.84
N LEU A 77 5.66 1.00 -3.07
CA LEU A 77 6.22 2.31 -2.72
C LEU A 77 6.70 3.07 -3.96
N GLU A 78 7.43 2.42 -4.87
CA GLU A 78 7.90 3.06 -6.11
C GLU A 78 6.73 3.56 -6.98
N ASN A 79 5.67 2.78 -7.09
CA ASN A 79 4.45 3.18 -7.81
C ASN A 79 3.74 4.35 -7.12
N LEU A 80 3.68 4.35 -5.79
CA LEU A 80 3.13 5.47 -5.02
C LEU A 80 3.94 6.75 -5.26
N TYR A 81 5.27 6.71 -5.12
CA TYR A 81 6.12 7.90 -5.29
C TYR A 81 6.00 8.49 -6.69
N SER A 82 5.99 7.63 -7.70
CA SER A 82 5.79 8.04 -9.10
C SER A 82 4.43 8.73 -9.31
N ASN A 83 3.42 8.34 -8.54
CA ASN A 83 2.08 8.91 -8.59
C ASN A 83 1.88 10.18 -7.75
N TYR A 84 2.75 10.49 -6.78
CA TYR A 84 2.64 11.67 -5.91
C TYR A 84 3.50 12.86 -6.35
N GLY A 85 4.23 12.75 -7.47
CA GLY A 85 5.01 13.83 -8.06
C GLY A 85 6.41 14.00 -7.45
N LEU A 86 7.30 14.67 -8.20
CA LEU A 86 8.75 14.72 -7.91
C LEU A 86 9.10 15.26 -6.52
N LEU A 87 8.38 16.28 -6.03
CA LEU A 87 8.58 16.86 -4.69
C LEU A 87 8.33 15.83 -3.58
N ARG A 88 7.23 15.07 -3.67
CA ARG A 88 6.91 14.08 -2.65
C ARG A 88 7.84 12.87 -2.71
N ARG A 89 8.29 12.50 -3.92
CA ARG A 89 9.35 11.50 -4.11
C ARG A 89 10.65 11.91 -3.40
N LEU A 90 11.10 13.15 -3.57
CA LEU A 90 12.32 13.66 -2.92
C LEU A 90 12.19 13.72 -1.38
N GLU A 91 11.00 14.04 -0.85
CA GLU A 91 10.73 13.97 0.60
C GLU A 91 10.79 12.53 1.11
N LEU A 92 10.22 11.58 0.37
CA LEU A 92 10.16 10.17 0.75
C LEU A 92 11.52 9.47 0.62
N GLU A 93 12.32 9.78 -0.41
CA GLU A 93 13.70 9.30 -0.56
C GLU A 93 14.61 9.74 0.60
N ARG A 94 14.38 10.94 1.18
CA ARG A 94 15.08 11.39 2.39
C ARG A 94 14.64 10.63 3.65
N MET A 95 13.42 10.10 3.65
CA MET A 95 12.81 9.36 4.77
C MET A 95 12.98 7.84 4.69
N GLN A 96 13.34 7.27 3.52
CA GLN A 96 13.57 5.83 3.33
C GLN A 96 14.60 5.23 4.29
N ARG A 97 15.48 6.04 4.88
CA ARG A 97 16.44 5.58 5.91
C ARG A 97 15.84 5.43 7.30
N GLN A 98 14.62 5.90 7.54
CA GLN A 98 14.05 6.07 8.87
C GLN A 98 12.75 5.28 9.10
N TYR A 99 12.00 4.94 8.05
CA TYR A 99 10.70 4.27 8.17
C TYR A 99 10.62 3.03 7.29
N ASP A 100 10.01 1.97 7.82
CA ASP A 100 9.66 0.76 7.09
C ASP A 100 8.47 0.99 6.14
N PHE A 101 8.02 -0.05 5.44
CA PHE A 101 6.90 0.03 4.50
C PHE A 101 5.64 0.63 5.14
N VAL A 102 5.23 0.10 6.29
CA VAL A 102 4.06 0.55 7.07
C VAL A 102 4.18 2.02 7.44
N GLY A 103 5.34 2.43 7.98
CA GLY A 103 5.62 3.81 8.37
C GLY A 103 5.49 4.77 7.18
N GLN A 104 6.01 4.38 6.01
CA GLN A 104 5.95 5.20 4.80
C GLN A 104 4.52 5.36 4.27
N ILE A 105 3.71 4.30 4.27
CA ILE A 105 2.29 4.41 3.90
C ILE A 105 1.52 5.28 4.90
N LYS A 106 1.79 5.13 6.21
CA LYS A 106 1.16 5.97 7.25
C LYS A 106 1.49 7.45 7.12
N LEU A 107 2.67 7.80 6.60
CA LEU A 107 3.02 9.18 6.29
C LEU A 107 2.24 9.71 5.09
N LEU A 108 1.97 8.87 4.09
CA LEU A 108 1.15 9.24 2.94
C LEU A 108 -0.32 9.43 3.30
N THR A 109 -0.83 8.75 4.33
CA THR A 109 -2.19 8.89 4.84
C THR A 109 -2.33 9.91 5.97
N ARG A 110 -1.22 10.34 6.61
CA ARG A 110 -1.25 11.35 7.68
C ARG A 110 -1.54 12.74 7.14
N LYS A 111 -2.67 13.28 7.63
CA LYS A 111 -3.12 14.68 7.63
C LYS A 111 -1.96 15.69 7.65
N MET A 112 -1.89 16.54 6.63
CA MET A 112 -1.53 17.96 6.78
C MET A 112 -2.81 18.78 6.94
#